data_AF-A0A847V0G0-F1
#
_entry.id   AF-A0A847V0G0-F1
#
_cell.length_a   1.000
_cell.length_b   1.000
_cell.length_c   1.000
_cell.angle_alpha   90.00
_cell.angle_beta   90.00
_cell.angle_gamma   90.00
#
_symmetry.space_group_name_H-M   'P 1'
#
loop_
_entity.id
_entity.type
_entity.pdbx_description
1 polymer ?
#
loop_
_entity_poly.entity_id
_entity_poly.type
_entity_poly.pdbx_seq_one_letter_code
_entity_poly.pdbx_strand_id
1 'polypeptide(L)' 'MVIDEVGPMELLSEEFVGAVEAALDSDKPILAVVALNSRQPLAKLIREEIRLFVVAPVSRDCFPVRAPPR' A
#
# COMPACT_ATOMS: atom_id res chain seq x y z
N MET A 1 8.29 -2.97 6.47
CA MET A 1 7.57 -1.78 6.97
C MET A 1 6.08 -2.04 6.92
N VAL A 2 5.32 -1.53 7.88
CA VAL A 2 3.85 -1.61 7.89
C VAL A 2 3.30 -0.19 7.78
N ILE A 3 2.45 0.07 6.79
CA ILE A 3 1.78 1.35 6.58
C ILE A 3 0.27 1.08 6.59
N ASP A 4 -0.42 1.58 7.61
CA ASP A 4 -1.83 1.27 7.81
C ASP A 4 -2.74 1.97 6.78
N GLU A 5 -2.34 3.12 6.25
CA GLU A 5 -3.06 3.79 5.17
C GLU A 5 -2.13 4.67 4.32
N VAL A 6 -2.26 4.55 3.00
CA VAL A 6 -1.79 5.52 2.02
C VAL A 6 -3.00 6.08 1.29
N GLY A 7 -3.57 7.14 1.85
CA GLY A 7 -4.79 7.76 1.41
C GLY A 7 -4.64 9.25 1.11
N PRO A 8 -5.71 9.91 0.66
CA PRO A 8 -5.67 11.34 0.32
C PRO A 8 -5.24 12.24 1.49
N MET A 9 -5.53 11.86 2.74
CA MET A 9 -5.26 12.69 3.91
C MET A 9 -3.79 12.63 4.33
N GLU A 10 -3.18 11.44 4.30
CA GLU A 10 -1.78 11.24 4.67
C GLU A 10 -0.83 11.85 3.63
N LEU A 11 -1.26 11.86 2.36
CA LEU A 11 -0.50 12.44 1.24
C LEU A 11 -0.47 13.98 1.23
N LEU A 12 -1.09 14.64 2.22
CA LEU A 12 -0.91 16.07 2.47
C LEU A 12 0.36 16.38 3.29
N SER A 13 0.95 15.37 3.95
CA SER A 13 2.18 15.52 4.71
C SER A 13 3.40 15.17 3.86
N GLU A 14 4.27 16.15 3.62
CA GLU A 14 5.52 15.96 2.89
C GLU A 14 6.45 14.96 3.60
N GLU A 15 6.48 14.98 4.94
CA GLU A 15 7.27 14.04 5.74
C GLU A 15 6.76 12.60 5.58
N PHE A 16 5.44 12.42 5.55
CA PHE A 16 4.83 11.11 5.30
C PHE A 16 5.17 10.60 3.90
N VAL A 17 5.04 11.45 2.88
CA VAL A 17 5.39 11.11 1.50
C VAL A 17 6.86 10.66 1.41
N GLY A 18 7.79 11.45 1.96
CA GLY A 18 9.21 11.11 1.93
C GLY A 18 9.54 9.82 2.68
N ALA A 19 8.87 9.55 3.81
CA ALA A 19 9.03 8.29 4.54
C ALA A 19 8.51 7.07 3.77
N VAL A 20 7.40 7.22 3.04
CA VAL A 20 6.87 6.15 2.18
C VAL A 20 7.78 5.90 0.99
N GLU A 21 8.28 6.94 0.33
CA GLU A 21 9.24 6.84 -0.78
C GLU A 21 10.53 6.14 -0.33
N ALA A 22 11.13 6.60 0.78
CA ALA A 22 12.33 5.98 1.34
C ALA A 22 12.14 4.50 1.71
N ALA A 23 10.90 4.10 2.03
CA ALA A 23 10.61 2.70 2.31
C ALA A 23 10.44 1.86 1.06
N LEU A 24 9.82 2.42 0.01
CA LEU A 24 9.72 1.80 -1.31
C LEU A 24 11.11 1.51 -1.89
N ASP A 25 12.07 2.41 -1.64
CA ASP A 25 13.47 2.26 -2.06
C ASP A 25 14.31 1.33 -1.14
N SER A 26 13.74 0.82 -0.05
CA SER A 26 14.47 -0.02 0.90
C SER A 26 14.36 -1.51 0.56
N ASP A 27 15.37 -2.30 0.95
CA ASP A 27 15.34 -3.77 0.83
C ASP A 27 14.33 -4.45 1.79
N LYS A 28 13.61 -3.67 2.60
CA LYS A 28 12.70 -4.22 3.62
C LYS A 28 11.35 -4.54 2.96
N PRO A 29 10.76 -5.71 3.22
CA PRO A 29 9.42 -6.02 2.71
C PRO A 29 8.40 -5.02 3.26
N ILE A 30 7.46 -4.59 2.42
CA ILE A 30 6.42 -3.60 2.74
C ILE A 30 5.05 -4.28 2.75
N LEU A 31 4.25 -3.96 3.76
CA LEU A 31 2.82 -4.22 3.80
C LEU A 31 2.13 -2.86 3.95
N ALA A 32 1.30 -2.49 2.97
CA ALA A 32 0.61 -1.21 2.96
C ALA A 32 -0.85 -1.38 2.57
N VAL A 33 -1.74 -0.61 3.18
CA VAL A 33 -3.12 -0.44 2.70
C VAL A 33 -3.16 0.83 1.85
N VAL A 34 -3.66 0.72 0.64
CA VAL A 34 -3.71 1.85 -0.31
C VAL A 34 -5.14 2.09 -0.74
N ALA A 35 -5.57 3.35 -0.70
CA ALA A 35 -6.90 3.73 -1.18
C ALA A 35 -7.03 3.44 -2.69
N LEU A 36 -7.84 2.43 -3.04
CA LEU A 36 -7.98 1.90 -4.41
C LEU A 36 -8.37 2.98 -5.44
N ASN A 37 -9.19 3.95 -5.03
CA ASN A 37 -9.70 5.01 -5.89
C ASN A 37 -8.86 6.29 -5.86
N SER A 38 -7.77 6.32 -5.09
CA SER A 38 -6.91 7.49 -5.02
C SER A 38 -6.24 7.74 -6.37
N ARG A 39 -6.30 9.00 -6.84
CA ARG A 39 -5.64 9.47 -8.06
C ARG A 39 -4.29 10.11 -7.79
N GLN A 40 -3.88 10.17 -6.53
CA GLN A 40 -2.58 10.74 -6.16
C GLN A 40 -1.44 9.90 -6.77
N PRO A 41 -0.35 10.54 -7.25
CA PRO A 41 0.76 9.84 -7.91
C PRO A 41 1.35 8.70 -7.08
N LEU A 42 1.62 8.93 -5.79
CA LEU A 42 2.23 7.91 -4.92
C LEU A 42 1.33 6.69 -4.72
N ALA A 43 0.03 6.88 -4.51
CA ALA A 43 -0.92 5.78 -4.40
C ALA A 43 -1.07 4.99 -5.71
N LYS A 44 -0.85 5.63 -6.86
CA LYS A 44 -0.80 4.93 -8.16
C LYS A 44 0.49 4.12 -8.29
N LEU A 45 1.64 4.72 -7.99
CA LEU A 45 2.96 4.07 -8.02
C LEU A 45 2.98 2.78 -7.18
N ILE A 46 2.54 2.86 -5.93
CA ILE A 46 2.53 1.70 -5.01
C ILE A 46 1.71 0.52 -5.58
N ARG A 47 0.59 0.81 -6.26
CA ARG A 47 -0.27 -0.22 -6.87
C ARG A 47 0.35 -0.87 -8.11
N GLU A 48 1.25 -0.17 -8.80
CA GLU A 48 1.94 -0.66 -10.00
C GLU A 48 3.21 -1.43 -9.63
N GLU A 49 3.92 -1.01 -8.58
CA GLU A 49 5.21 -1.58 -8.13
C GLU A 49 5.05 -2.80 -7.20
N ILE A 50 3.98 -2.84 -6.38
CA ILE A 50 3.80 -3.87 -5.35
C ILE A 50 2.65 -4.82 -5.72
N ARG A 51 2.78 -6.09 -5.31
CA ARG A 51 1.69 -7.07 -5.38
C ARG A 51 0.44 -6.57 -4.67
N LEU A 52 -0.63 -6.32 -5.43
CA LEU A 52 -1.91 -5.84 -4.93
C LEU A 52 -2.82 -6.99 -4.48
N PHE A 53 -3.44 -6.84 -3.32
CA PHE A 53 -4.53 -7.69 -2.86
C PHE A 53 -5.78 -6.83 -2.62
N VAL A 54 -6.84 -7.09 -3.37
CA VAL A 54 -8.11 -6.36 -3.23
C VAL A 54 -8.99 -7.07 -2.20
N VAL A 55 -9.27 -6.40 -1.09
CA VAL A 55 -10.22 -6.87 -0.06
C VAL A 55 -11.61 -6.34 -0.40
N ALA A 56 -12.60 -7.22 -0.42
CA ALA A 56 -14.02 -6.88 -0.48
C ALA A 56 -14.71 -7.39 0.79
N PRO A 57 -15.92 -6.90 1.15
CA PRO A 57 -16.64 -7.37 2.34
C PRO A 57 -16.79 -8.91 2.38
N VAL A 58 -17.04 -9.52 1.22
CA VAL A 58 -17.20 -10.98 1.06
C VAL A 58 -15.88 -11.76 1.19
N SER A 59 -14.73 -11.11 0.97
CA SER A 59 -13.41 -11.74 1.08
C SER A 59 -12.65 -11.33 2.34
N ARG A 60 -13.25 -10.54 3.22
CA ARG A 60 -12.62 -10.04 4.46
C ARG A 60 -12.10 -11.17 5.34
N ASP A 61 -12.94 -12.17 5.59
CA ASP A 61 -12.62 -13.28 6.51
C ASP A 61 -11.79 -14.39 5.84
N CYS A 62 -11.69 -14.36 4.50
CA CYS A 62 -10.91 -15.31 3.69
C CYS A 62 -9.68 -14.65 3.04
N PHE A 63 -9.35 -13.42 3.44
CA PHE A 63 -8.18 -12.69 2.95
C PHE A 63 -6.91 -13.49 3.31
N PRO A 64 -5.95 -13.63 2.37
CA PRO A 64 -5.13 -14.82 2.33
C PRO A 64 -4.32 -14.99 3.61
N VAL A 65 -4.54 -16.13 4.27
CA VAL A 65 -3.65 -16.69 5.30
C VAL A 65 -2.30 -17.11 4.69
N ARG A 66 -2.17 -17.10 3.35
CA ARG A 66 -0.98 -17.55 2.61
C ARG A 66 -0.71 -16.72 1.35
N ALA A 67 0.49 -16.17 1.23
CA ALA A 67 0.92 -15.48 0.02
C ALA A 67 0.96 -16.45 -1.19
N PRO A 68 0.50 -16.06 -2.39
CA PRO A 68 0.74 -16.83 -3.61
C PRO A 68 2.25 -17.02 -3.83
N PRO A 69 2.72 -18.12 -4.45
CA PRO A 69 4.14 -18.28 -4.77
C PRO A 69 4.65 -17.12 -5.64
N ARG A 70 5.97 -16.87 -5.54
CA ARG A 70 6.66 -15.81 -6.28
C ARG A 70 6.59 -16.04 -7.77
#